data_AF-A0A1N7R8C0-F1
#
_entry.id   AF-A0A1N7R8C0-F1
#
_cell.length_a   1.000
_cell.length_b   1.000
_cell.length_c   1.000
_cell.angle_alpha   90.00
_cell.angle_beta   90.00
_cell.angle_gamma   90.00
#
_symmetry.space_group_name_H-M   'P 1'
#
loop_
_entity.id
_entity.type
_entity.pdbx_description
1 polymer ?
#
loop_
_entity_poly.entity_id
_entity_poly.type
_entity_poly.pdbx_seq_one_letter_code
_entity_poly.pdbx_strand_id
1 'polypeptide(L)'
;MARNPKYVKDGILSGKIKTWEEIFDLYSISWLALDGGFRNATLRKKSRDTAEFNAKETLRLAQLFGMTYGQLHKFNLKCTNNKEYLK
;
A
#
# COMPACT_ATOMS: atom_id res chain seq x y z
N MET A 1 3.76 -14.72 11.86
CA MET A 1 4.01 -14.73 10.40
C MET A 1 5.29 -13.96 10.12
N ALA A 2 6.23 -14.55 9.38
CA ALA A 2 7.45 -13.85 8.98
C ALA A 2 7.10 -12.71 8.01
N ARG A 3 7.71 -11.55 8.23
CA ARG A 3 7.57 -10.36 7.39
C ARG A 3 8.06 -10.69 5.98
N ASN A 4 7.16 -10.76 4.99
CA ASN A 4 7.53 -11.05 3.60
C ASN A 4 7.16 -9.90 2.65
N PRO A 5 7.92 -8.78 2.69
CA PRO A 5 7.69 -7.65 1.78
C PRO A 5 7.83 -8.06 0.30
N LYS A 6 8.59 -9.12 0.01
CA LYS A 6 8.71 -9.68 -1.35
C LYS A 6 7.39 -10.26 -1.85
N TYR A 7 6.62 -10.93 -1.00
CA TYR A 7 5.29 -11.43 -1.37
C TYR A 7 4.31 -10.28 -1.69
N VAL A 8 4.33 -9.20 -0.90
CA VAL A 8 3.50 -8.02 -1.16
C VAL A 8 3.88 -7.38 -2.49
N LYS A 9 5.18 -7.17 -2.73
CA LYS A 9 5.69 -6.65 -4.00
C LYS A 9 5.28 -7.51 -5.19
N ASP A 10 5.56 -8.80 -5.14
CA ASP A 10 5.28 -9.72 -6.24
C ASP A 10 3.77 -9.82 -6.48
N GLY A 11 2.96 -9.82 -5.42
CA GLY A 11 1.51 -9.83 -5.49
C GLY A 11 0.91 -8.56 -6.11
N ILE A 12 1.45 -7.39 -5.78
CA ILE A 12 1.04 -6.11 -6.40
C ILE A 12 1.43 -6.10 -7.88
N LEU A 13 2.67 -6.48 -8.21
CA LEU A 13 3.17 -6.45 -9.59
C LEU A 13 2.47 -7.48 -10.49
N SER A 14 2.11 -8.65 -9.95
CA SER A 14 1.36 -9.67 -10.69
C SER A 14 -0.15 -9.42 -10.72
N GLY A 15 -0.65 -8.37 -10.04
CA GLY A 15 -2.08 -8.07 -9.92
C GLY A 15 -2.88 -9.06 -9.06
N LYS A 16 -2.21 -9.89 -8.26
CA LYS A 16 -2.84 -10.78 -7.28
C LYS A 16 -3.36 -9.98 -6.08
N ILE A 17 -2.62 -8.95 -5.68
CA ILE A 17 -3.02 -7.97 -4.66
C ILE A 17 -3.54 -6.75 -5.41
N LYS A 18 -4.79 -6.39 -5.14
CA LYS A 18 -5.54 -5.29 -5.76
C LYS A 18 -5.98 -4.25 -4.74
N THR A 19 -6.06 -4.59 -3.46
CA THR A 19 -6.51 -3.67 -2.41
C THR A 19 -5.52 -3.59 -1.25
N TRP A 20 -5.63 -2.52 -0.47
CA TRP A 20 -4.86 -2.37 0.78
C TRP A 20 -5.33 -3.35 1.87
N GLU A 21 -6.59 -3.77 1.85
CA GLU A 21 -7.12 -4.75 2.80
C GLU A 21 -6.45 -6.12 2.63
N GLU A 22 -6.22 -6.56 1.39
CA GLU A 22 -5.46 -7.78 1.09
C GLU A 22 -4.01 -7.68 1.59
N ILE A 23 -3.40 -6.48 1.54
CA ILE A 23 -2.08 -6.24 2.15
C ILE A 23 -2.16 -6.38 3.68
N PHE A 24 -3.24 -5.90 4.30
CA PHE A 24 -3.40 -5.94 5.76
C PHE A 24 -3.69 -7.33 6.32
N ASP A 25 -4.35 -8.18 5.54
CA ASP A 25 -4.53 -9.59 5.87
C ASP A 25 -3.19 -10.33 5.89
N LEU A 26 -2.26 -9.94 5.02
CA LEU A 26 -0.91 -10.51 4.93
C LEU A 26 0.06 -9.85 5.93
N TYR A 27 -0.16 -8.58 6.23
CA TYR A 27 0.74 -7.73 7.00
C TYR A 27 -0.08 -6.88 7.95
N SER A 28 -0.19 -7.29 9.21
CA SER A 28 -1.04 -6.58 10.17
C SER A 28 -0.74 -5.08 10.14
N ILE A 29 -1.80 -4.28 10.07
CA ILE A 29 -1.72 -2.82 9.97
C ILE A 29 -0.84 -2.18 11.05
N SER A 30 -0.81 -2.76 12.25
CA SER A 30 0.05 -2.33 13.36
C SER A 30 1.52 -2.41 13.02
N TRP A 31 1.93 -3.40 12.23
CA TRP A 31 3.31 -3.55 11.79
C TRP A 31 3.66 -2.56 10.69
N LEU A 32 2.76 -2.37 9.72
CA LEU A 32 2.91 -1.35 8.69
C LEU A 32 3.01 0.06 9.29
N ALA A 33 2.23 0.32 10.34
CA ALA A 33 2.29 1.56 11.09
C ALA A 33 3.66 1.75 11.77
N LEU A 34 4.16 0.73 12.47
CA LEU A 34 5.44 0.79 13.16
C LEU A 34 6.61 0.91 12.17
N ASP A 35 6.70 0.02 11.18
CA ASP A 35 7.82 -0.05 10.24
C ASP A 35 7.83 1.16 9.28
N GLY A 36 6.66 1.68 8.90
CA GLY A 36 6.54 2.86 8.04
C GLY A 36 6.52 4.20 8.79
N GLY A 37 6.48 4.18 10.12
CA GLY A 37 6.37 5.39 10.95
C GLY A 37 5.05 6.14 10.73
N PHE A 38 3.94 5.41 10.62
CA PHE A 38 2.58 5.93 10.48
C PHE A 38 1.78 5.73 11.77
N ARG A 39 0.73 6.54 11.95
CA ARG A 39 -0.31 6.22 12.94
C ARG A 39 -1.22 5.14 12.38
N ASN A 40 -1.53 4.13 13.18
CA ASN A 40 -2.46 3.04 12.83
C ASN A 40 -3.80 3.56 12.30
N ALA A 41 -4.36 4.60 12.94
CA ALA A 41 -5.61 5.23 12.52
C ALA A 41 -5.51 5.83 11.10
N THR A 42 -4.36 6.39 10.73
CA THR A 42 -4.14 6.97 9.40
C THR A 42 -4.14 5.89 8.32
N LEU A 43 -3.46 4.76 8.56
CA LEU A 43 -3.47 3.63 7.62
C LEU A 43 -4.88 3.05 7.46
N ARG A 44 -5.62 2.87 8.56
CA ARG A 44 -7.01 2.33 8.51
C ARG A 44 -7.94 3.25 7.75
N LYS A 45 -7.74 4.56 7.94
CA LYS A 45 -8.52 5.57 7.22
C LYS A 45 -8.19 5.52 5.73
N LYS A 46 -6.92 5.59 5.34
CA LYS A 46 -6.50 5.66 3.92
C LYS A 46 -6.66 4.37 3.13
N SER A 47 -6.80 3.23 3.79
CA SER A 47 -7.11 1.98 3.11
C SER A 47 -8.59 1.82 2.79
N ARG A 48 -9.47 2.50 3.55
CA ARG A 48 -10.93 2.38 3.47
C ARG A 48 -11.57 3.60 2.80
N ASP A 49 -11.10 4.78 3.16
CA ASP A 49 -11.39 6.02 2.45
C ASP A 49 -10.51 6.06 1.20
N THR A 50 -11.08 6.46 0.07
CA THR A 50 -10.42 6.77 -1.21
C THR A 50 -9.36 7.88 -1.11
N ALA A 51 -8.94 8.26 0.10
CA ALA A 51 -7.92 9.25 0.38
C ALA A 51 -6.55 8.75 -0.07
N GLU A 52 -5.97 9.43 -1.05
CA GLU A 52 -4.63 9.11 -1.54
C GLU A 52 -3.57 9.24 -0.44
N PHE A 53 -2.64 8.29 -0.47
CA PHE A 53 -1.36 8.43 0.21
C PHE A 53 -0.59 9.58 -0.43
N ASN A 54 -0.09 10.50 0.39
CA ASN A 54 0.73 11.59 -0.13
C ASN A 54 2.10 11.07 -0.62
N ALA A 55 2.88 11.92 -1.27
CA ALA A 55 4.15 11.51 -1.87
C ALA A 55 5.15 10.92 -0.84
N LYS A 56 5.26 11.51 0.36
CA LYS A 56 6.18 11.06 1.41
C LYS A 56 5.78 9.70 1.97
N GLU A 57 4.48 9.50 2.16
CA GLU A 57 3.91 8.25 2.64
C GLU A 57 4.08 7.12 1.62
N THR A 58 3.77 7.41 0.36
CA THR A 58 3.98 6.47 -0.75
C THR A 58 5.45 6.10 -0.87
N LEU A 59 6.38 7.05 -0.72
CA LEU A 59 7.82 6.75 -0.77
C LEU A 59 8.25 5.81 0.38
N ARG A 60 7.76 6.03 1.59
CA ARG A 60 8.06 5.17 2.75
C ARG A 60 7.52 3.76 2.59
N LEU A 61 6.27 3.63 2.16
CA LEU A 61 5.64 2.33 1.90
C LEU A 61 6.32 1.62 0.72
N ALA A 62 6.75 2.36 -0.30
CA ALA A 62 7.48 1.79 -1.44
C ALA A 62 8.84 1.23 -0.97
N GLN A 63 9.56 1.96 -0.12
CA GLN A 63 10.79 1.47 0.51
C GLN A 63 10.54 0.21 1.35
N LEU A 64 9.48 0.20 2.15
CA LEU A 64 9.12 -0.95 2.99
C LEU A 64 8.86 -2.22 2.18
N PHE A 65 8.21 -2.09 1.02
CA PHE A 65 7.92 -3.22 0.13
C PHE A 65 9.03 -3.48 -0.92
N GLY A 66 10.10 -2.69 -0.94
CA GLY A 66 11.16 -2.80 -1.95
C GLY A 66 10.67 -2.50 -3.38
N MET A 67 9.73 -1.57 -3.49
CA MET A 67 9.13 -1.07 -4.74
C MET A 67 9.62 0.35 -5.05
N THR A 68 9.48 0.77 -6.31
CA THR A 68 9.68 2.17 -6.66
C THR A 68 8.46 3.01 -6.30
N TYR A 69 8.67 4.32 -6.09
CA TYR A 69 7.57 5.26 -5.86
C TYR A 69 6.47 5.14 -6.92
N GLY A 70 6.85 5.10 -8.20
CA GLY A 70 5.91 5.01 -9.31
C GLY A 70 5.09 3.73 -9.31
N GLN A 71 5.67 2.59 -8.91
CA GLN A 71 4.95 1.32 -8.82
C GLN A 71 3.88 1.36 -7.73
N LEU A 72 4.25 1.82 -6.52
CA LEU A 72 3.28 1.91 -5.43
C LEU A 72 2.25 3.02 -5.64
N HIS A 73 2.65 4.15 -6.24
CA HIS A 73 1.72 5.21 -6.58
C HIS A 73 0.65 4.73 -7.56
N LYS A 74 1.04 3.99 -8.62
CA LYS A 74 0.08 3.36 -9.54
C LYS A 74 -0.85 2.38 -8.83
N PHE A 75 -0.34 1.62 -7.86
CA PHE A 75 -1.17 0.73 -7.05
C PHE A 75 -2.17 1.50 -6.17
N ASN A 76 -1.72 2.57 -5.50
CA ASN A 76 -2.57 3.44 -4.69
C ASN A 76 -3.70 4.04 -5.51
N LEU A 77 -3.40 4.54 -6.70
CA LEU A 77 -4.38 5.09 -7.64
C LEU A 77 -5.44 4.05 -8.05
N LYS A 78 -5.02 2.79 -8.27
CA LYS A 78 -5.94 1.69 -8.56
C LYS A 78 -6.83 1.35 -7.36
N CYS A 79 -6.30 1.43 -6.14
CA CYS A 79 -7.06 1.15 -4.92
C CYS A 79 -8.10 2.23 -4.61
N THR A 80 -7.81 3.50 -4.92
CA THR A 80 -8.68 4.64 -4.58
C THR A 80 -9.78 4.93 -5.61
N ASN A 81 -9.91 4.11 -6.67
CA ASN A 81 -10.92 4.27 -7.73
C ASN A 81 -10.84 5.63 -8.45
N ASN A 82 -9.63 6.14 -8.70
CA ASN A 82 -9.46 7.38 -9.45
C ASN A 82 -9.72 7.12 -10.95
N LYS A 83 -10.89 7.55 -11.45
CA LYS A 83 -11.40 7.32 -12.81
C LYS A 83 -10.50 7.86 -13.94
N GLU A 84 -9.44 8.59 -13.62
CA GLU A 84 -8.51 9.19 -14.59
C GLU A 84 -7.52 8.22 -15.23
N TYR A 85 -7.28 7.04 -14.67
CA TYR A 85 -6.32 6.05 -15.22
C TYR A 85 -6.99 4.85 -15.92
N LEU A 86 -8.29 4.96 -16.19
CA LEU A 86 -9.09 3.98 -16.95
C LEU A 86 -9.36 4.43 -18.40
N LYS A 87 -8.69 5.49 -18.88
CA LYS A 87 -8.70 5.89 -20.29
C LYS A 87 -7.43 5.45 -21.00
#